data_AF-A0A1Y1X1E9-F1
#
_entry.id   AF-A0A1Y1X1E9-F1
#
_cell.length_a   1.000
_cell.length_b   1.000
_cell.length_c   1.000
_cell.angle_alpha   90.00
_cell.angle_beta   90.00
_cell.angle_gamma   90.00
#
_symmetry.space_group_name_H-M   'P 1'
#
loop_
_entity.id
_entity.type
_entity.pdbx_description
1 polymer ?
#
loop_
_entity_poly.entity_id
_entity_poly.type
_entity_poly.pdbx_seq_one_letter_code
_entity_poly.pdbx_strand_id
1 'polypeptide(L)'
;MDIILKSGSLTSLSSDILLHLLNFLSPTSLVTLGMTCKKLYQLSDDEVYWKQQIQQMKDGLIYQIILKHGLNKHNSWRRLYSSLVTWHCKNCGCFTPYLFLLTNTKVCRNCLETCDEYRIITKSMAISQFLLNEKDLISIPKGIIGQKGDKSFMGYIQVYAEKTVDQM
;
A
#
# COMPACT_ATOMS: atom_id res chain seq x y z
N MET A 1 -19.40 -38.31 33.16
CA MET A 1 -20.18 -37.41 32.26
C MET A 1 -19.16 -36.85 31.29
N ASP A 2 -18.91 -37.57 30.21
CA ASP A 2 -17.94 -37.17 29.20
C ASP A 2 -18.54 -36.05 28.35
N ILE A 3 -17.97 -34.85 28.45
CA ILE A 3 -18.29 -33.76 27.54
C ILE A 3 -17.65 -34.15 26.21
N ILE A 4 -18.44 -34.75 25.33
CA ILE A 4 -18.08 -34.91 23.92
C ILE A 4 -18.06 -33.50 23.33
N LEU A 5 -16.88 -32.86 23.36
CA LEU A 5 -16.59 -31.72 22.51
C LEU A 5 -16.68 -32.22 21.07
N LYS A 6 -17.84 -32.07 20.43
CA LYS A 6 -17.93 -32.16 18.97
C LYS A 6 -16.89 -31.18 18.44
N SER A 7 -15.81 -31.70 17.88
CA SER A 7 -14.72 -30.91 17.29
C SER A 7 -15.26 -30.17 16.06
N GLY A 8 -15.92 -29.04 16.29
CA GLY A 8 -16.34 -28.14 15.24
C GLY A 8 -15.12 -27.55 14.55
N SER A 9 -15.08 -27.59 13.23
CA SER A 9 -14.06 -26.87 12.48
C SER A 9 -14.26 -25.36 12.66
N LEU A 10 -13.18 -24.56 12.72
CA LEU A 10 -13.29 -23.11 12.69
C LEU A 10 -14.16 -22.62 11.51
N THR A 11 -14.10 -23.32 10.38
CA THR A 11 -14.88 -22.99 9.17
C THR A 11 -16.37 -23.25 9.32
N SER A 12 -16.84 -23.97 10.34
CA SER A 12 -18.27 -24.17 10.61
C SER A 12 -18.92 -23.00 11.35
N LEU A 13 -18.14 -22.03 11.82
CA LEU A 13 -18.66 -20.79 12.40
C LEU A 13 -19.34 -19.91 11.32
N SER A 14 -20.28 -19.07 11.77
CA SER A 14 -20.91 -18.06 10.92
C SER A 14 -19.87 -17.02 10.47
N SER A 15 -20.11 -16.40 9.32
CA SER A 15 -19.22 -15.38 8.77
C SER A 15 -19.04 -14.20 9.72
N ASP A 16 -20.07 -13.80 10.46
CA ASP A 16 -20.01 -12.67 11.40
C ASP A 16 -19.07 -12.95 12.58
N ILE A 17 -19.14 -14.15 13.16
CA ILE A 17 -18.25 -14.57 14.25
C ILE A 17 -16.81 -14.63 13.72
N LEU A 18 -16.62 -15.19 12.53
CA LEU A 18 -15.30 -15.24 11.92
C LEU A 18 -14.75 -13.83 11.69
N LEU A 19 -15.49 -12.92 11.06
CA LEU A 19 -15.07 -11.53 10.86
C LEU A 19 -14.71 -10.84 12.17
N HIS A 20 -15.52 -11.05 13.22
CA HIS A 20 -15.22 -10.50 14.54
C HIS A 20 -13.87 -11.02 15.08
N LEU A 21 -13.59 -12.31 14.96
CA LEU A 21 -12.32 -12.90 15.36
C LEU A 21 -11.14 -12.39 14.52
N LEU A 22 -11.35 -12.20 13.21
CA LEU A 22 -10.32 -11.70 12.30
C LEU A 22 -9.86 -10.28 12.66
N ASN A 23 -10.74 -9.44 13.20
CA ASN A 23 -10.38 -8.09 13.64
C ASN A 23 -9.36 -8.06 14.78
N PHE A 24 -9.21 -9.15 15.54
CA PHE A 24 -8.19 -9.27 16.59
C PHE A 24 -6.85 -9.80 16.09
N LEU A 25 -6.78 -10.28 14.85
CA LEU A 25 -5.55 -10.80 14.28
C LEU A 25 -4.69 -9.67 13.72
N SER A 26 -3.38 -9.84 13.84
CA SER A 26 -2.44 -8.97 13.15
C SER A 26 -2.52 -9.17 11.63
N PRO A 27 -2.16 -8.14 10.85
CA PRO A 27 -2.11 -8.23 9.38
C PRO A 27 -1.35 -9.45 8.84
N THR A 28 -0.21 -9.80 9.45
CA THR A 28 0.58 -10.97 9.07
C THR A 28 -0.18 -12.28 9.33
N SER A 29 -0.81 -12.39 10.50
CA SER A 29 -1.61 -13.56 10.85
C SER A 29 -2.83 -13.72 9.93
N LEU A 30 -3.46 -12.62 9.51
CA LEU A 30 -4.57 -12.65 8.54
C LEU A 30 -4.14 -13.12 7.16
N VAL A 31 -2.99 -12.68 6.67
CA VAL A 31 -2.45 -13.16 5.39
C VAL A 31 -2.20 -14.67 5.47
N THR A 32 -1.56 -15.14 6.55
CA THR A 32 -1.32 -16.57 6.78
C THR A 32 -2.62 -17.36 6.85
N LEU A 33 -3.62 -16.84 7.57
CA LEU A 33 -4.93 -17.47 7.67
C LEU A 33 -5.63 -17.56 6.31
N GLY A 34 -5.53 -16.51 5.49
CA GLY A 34 -6.07 -16.50 4.13
C GLY A 34 -5.45 -17.55 3.21
N MET A 35 -4.23 -18.03 3.49
CA MET A 35 -3.60 -19.13 2.75
C MET A 35 -4.15 -20.51 3.11
N THR A 36 -4.93 -20.65 4.19
CA THR A 36 -5.40 -21.95 4.68
C THR A 36 -6.59 -22.50 3.90
N CYS A 37 -7.58 -21.66 3.59
CA CYS A 37 -8.76 -22.06 2.82
C CYS A 37 -9.46 -20.87 2.16
N LYS A 38 -10.24 -21.14 1.11
CA LYS A 38 -10.97 -20.12 0.33
C LYS A 38 -11.92 -19.27 1.17
N LYS A 39 -12.61 -19.86 2.15
CA LYS A 39 -13.54 -19.13 3.03
C LYS A 39 -12.79 -18.08 3.86
N LEU A 40 -11.67 -18.46 4.47
CA LEU A 40 -10.85 -17.56 5.28
C LEU A 40 -10.09 -16.55 4.42
N TYR A 41 -9.71 -16.91 3.19
CA TYR A 41 -9.17 -15.95 2.22
C TYR A 41 -10.15 -14.80 1.98
N GLN A 42 -11.41 -15.12 1.66
CA GLN A 42 -12.44 -14.12 1.37
C GLN A 42 -12.70 -13.20 2.58
N LEU A 43 -12.72 -13.77 3.79
CA LEU A 43 -12.93 -13.00 5.01
C LEU A 43 -11.71 -12.17 5.41
N SER A 44 -10.49 -12.65 5.09
CA SER A 44 -9.24 -11.90 5.30
C SER A 44 -9.05 -10.74 4.32
N ASP A 45 -9.87 -10.67 3.26
CA ASP A 45 -9.82 -9.65 2.22
C ASP A 45 -10.75 -8.46 2.50
N ASP A 46 -11.22 -8.31 3.75
CA ASP A 46 -12.12 -7.23 4.14
C ASP A 46 -11.49 -5.84 3.94
N GLU A 47 -12.03 -5.08 2.99
CA GLU A 47 -11.54 -3.74 2.64
C GLU A 47 -11.62 -2.75 3.82
N VAL A 48 -12.60 -2.92 4.72
CA VAL A 48 -12.76 -2.04 5.88
C VAL A 48 -11.61 -2.23 6.87
N TYR A 49 -11.27 -3.48 7.19
CA TYR A 49 -10.12 -3.81 8.03
C TYR A 49 -8.82 -3.20 7.48
N TRP A 50 -8.49 -3.45 6.22
CA TRP A 50 -7.23 -2.96 5.64
C TRP A 50 -7.16 -1.43 5.55
N LYS A 51 -8.30 -0.79 5.29
CA LYS A 51 -8.43 0.66 5.36
C LYS A 51 -8.12 1.19 6.76
N GLN A 52 -8.70 0.58 7.81
CA GLN A 52 -8.46 0.97 9.20
C GLN A 52 -6.99 0.80 9.58
N GLN A 53 -6.36 -0.30 9.16
CA GLN A 53 -4.93 -0.53 9.39
C GLN A 53 -4.06 0.59 8.78
N ILE A 54 -4.38 1.05 7.57
CA ILE A 54 -3.67 2.18 6.93
C ILE A 54 -3.98 3.51 7.63
N GLN A 55 -5.21 3.73 8.09
CA GLN A 55 -5.59 4.93 8.85
C GLN A 55 -4.82 5.06 10.17
N GLN A 56 -4.46 3.94 10.79
CA GLN A 56 -3.67 3.92 12.02
C GLN A 56 -2.16 4.12 11.78
N MET A 57 -1.69 4.02 10.53
CA MET A 57 -0.27 4.26 10.22
C MET A 57 0.07 5.74 10.29
N LYS A 58 1.11 6.07 11.07
CA LYS A 58 1.69 7.42 11.14
C LYS A 58 0.61 8.49 11.33
N ASP A 59 -0.28 8.25 12.28
CA ASP A 59 -1.39 9.14 12.64
C ASP A 59 -2.30 9.52 11.46
N GLY A 60 -2.45 8.60 10.50
CA GLY A 60 -3.31 8.77 9.33
C GLY A 60 -2.70 9.59 8.19
N LEU A 61 -1.45 10.04 8.31
CA LEU A 61 -0.76 10.78 7.25
C LEU A 61 -0.73 9.99 5.93
N ILE A 62 -0.41 8.69 6.00
CA ILE A 62 -0.34 7.82 4.82
C ILE A 62 -1.71 7.70 4.14
N TYR A 63 -2.77 7.53 4.93
CA TYR A 63 -4.14 7.48 4.44
C TYR A 63 -4.53 8.76 3.69
N GLN A 64 -4.18 9.93 4.24
CA GLN A 64 -4.45 11.22 3.59
C GLN A 64 -3.73 11.35 2.24
N ILE A 65 -2.48 10.91 2.15
CA ILE A 65 -1.72 10.93 0.89
C ILE A 65 -2.38 10.00 -0.14
N ILE A 66 -2.76 8.78 0.26
CA ILE A 66 -3.45 7.83 -0.63
C ILE A 66 -4.72 8.45 -1.21
N LEU A 67 -5.55 9.09 -0.38
CA LEU A 67 -6.78 9.74 -0.83
C LEU A 67 -6.50 10.94 -1.74
N LYS A 68 -5.55 11.81 -1.36
CA LYS A 68 -5.17 13.00 -2.13
C LYS A 68 -4.74 12.65 -3.56
N HIS A 69 -4.04 11.52 -3.70
CA HIS A 69 -3.55 11.03 -4.99
C HIS A 69 -4.49 10.02 -5.66
N GLY A 70 -5.65 9.71 -5.06
CA GLY A 70 -6.65 8.80 -5.61
C GLY A 70 -6.17 7.37 -5.80
N LEU A 71 -5.16 6.91 -5.07
CA LEU A 71 -4.55 5.59 -5.29
C LEU A 71 -5.50 4.44 -4.94
N ASN A 72 -6.41 4.68 -4.00
CA ASN A 72 -7.47 3.76 -3.60
C ASN A 72 -8.51 3.54 -4.71
N LYS A 73 -8.51 4.33 -5.79
CA LYS A 73 -9.37 4.09 -6.96
C LYS A 73 -8.85 2.97 -7.85
N HIS A 74 -7.57 2.66 -7.75
CA HIS A 74 -6.88 1.72 -8.64
C HIS A 74 -6.29 0.51 -7.91
N ASN A 75 -6.28 0.51 -6.57
CA ASN A 75 -5.73 -0.55 -5.75
C ASN A 75 -6.66 -0.84 -4.55
N SER A 76 -6.78 -2.11 -4.17
CA SER A 76 -7.40 -2.51 -2.89
C SER A 76 -6.60 -2.00 -1.70
N TRP A 77 -7.27 -1.77 -0.57
CA TRP A 77 -6.60 -1.36 0.66
C TRP A 77 -5.60 -2.41 1.14
N ARG A 78 -5.90 -3.70 0.93
CA ARG A 78 -4.95 -4.80 1.22
C ARG A 78 -3.66 -4.69 0.41
N ARG A 79 -3.77 -4.39 -0.89
CA ARG A 79 -2.60 -4.25 -1.77
C ARG A 79 -1.77 -3.02 -1.42
N LEU A 80 -2.44 -1.92 -1.08
CA LEU A 80 -1.79 -0.70 -0.56
C LEU A 80 -1.05 -1.00 0.74
N TYR A 81 -1.71 -1.65 1.70
CA TYR A 81 -1.11 -2.02 2.98
C TYR A 81 0.14 -2.88 2.78
N SER A 82 0.01 -3.95 2.00
CA SER A 82 1.11 -4.91 1.74
C SER A 82 2.34 -4.21 1.17
N SER A 83 2.13 -3.23 0.29
CA SER A 83 3.22 -2.48 -0.34
C SER A 83 3.86 -1.47 0.62
N LEU A 84 3.07 -0.88 1.53
CA LEU A 84 3.58 0.05 2.55
C LEU A 84 4.49 -0.66 3.56
N VAL A 85 4.09 -1.85 4.01
CA VAL A 85 4.84 -2.62 5.04
C VAL A 85 6.01 -3.41 4.48
N THR A 86 6.12 -3.55 3.17
CA THR A 86 7.28 -4.20 2.54
C THR A 86 8.52 -3.30 2.68
N TRP A 87 9.63 -3.87 3.13
CA TRP A 87 10.86 -3.14 3.43
C TRP A 87 11.90 -3.18 2.31
N HIS A 88 11.75 -4.09 1.35
CA HIS A 88 12.74 -4.34 0.32
C HIS A 88 12.28 -3.81 -1.04
N CYS A 89 13.23 -3.26 -1.78
CA CYS A 89 13.04 -2.87 -3.16
C CYS A 89 12.74 -4.10 -4.02
N LYS A 90 11.71 -4.00 -4.85
CA LYS A 90 11.32 -5.07 -5.78
C LYS A 90 12.44 -5.46 -6.75
N ASN A 91 13.34 -4.54 -7.11
CA ASN A 91 14.32 -4.74 -8.17
C ASN A 91 15.69 -5.19 -7.64
N CYS A 92 16.24 -4.50 -6.64
CA CYS A 92 17.57 -4.83 -6.07
C CYS A 92 17.49 -5.71 -4.81
N GLY A 93 16.31 -5.88 -4.19
CA GLY A 93 16.17 -6.47 -2.86
C GLY A 93 16.70 -5.59 -1.71
N CYS A 94 17.32 -4.46 -2.02
CA CYS A 94 17.89 -3.56 -1.01
C CYS A 94 16.81 -2.83 -0.19
N PHE A 95 17.10 -2.55 1.08
CA PHE A 95 16.17 -1.89 2.00
C PHE A 95 15.73 -0.52 1.44
N THR A 96 14.43 -0.21 1.54
CA THR A 96 13.92 1.06 1.07
C THR A 96 12.67 1.58 1.78
N PRO A 97 12.65 2.89 2.12
CA PRO A 97 11.44 3.57 2.57
C PRO A 97 10.55 4.04 1.41
N TYR A 98 11.00 3.99 0.15
CA TYR A 98 10.27 4.65 -0.94
C TYR A 98 9.22 3.74 -1.57
N LEU A 99 8.00 4.27 -1.66
CA LEU A 99 6.90 3.65 -2.39
C LEU A 99 6.63 4.47 -3.65
N PHE A 100 6.81 3.84 -4.81
CA PHE A 100 6.41 4.40 -6.08
C PHE A 100 4.89 4.30 -6.23
N LEU A 101 4.21 5.44 -6.21
CA LEU A 101 2.76 5.48 -6.01
C LEU A 101 1.96 4.97 -7.20
N LEU A 102 2.47 5.15 -8.43
CA LEU A 102 1.73 4.79 -9.64
C LEU A 102 1.48 3.30 -9.75
N THR A 103 2.52 2.52 -9.47
CA THR A 103 2.45 1.06 -9.52
C THR A 103 2.34 0.44 -8.13
N ASN A 104 2.21 1.28 -7.08
CA ASN A 104 2.23 0.86 -5.68
C ASN A 104 3.39 -0.12 -5.40
N THR A 105 4.60 0.24 -5.85
CA THR A 105 5.77 -0.65 -5.82
C THR A 105 6.86 -0.08 -4.91
N LYS A 106 7.40 -0.91 -4.00
CA LYS A 106 8.58 -0.55 -3.19
C LYS A 106 9.82 -0.58 -4.06
N VAL A 107 10.50 0.56 -4.17
CA VAL A 107 11.71 0.69 -5.00
C VAL A 107 12.72 1.59 -4.30
N CYS A 108 14.01 1.24 -4.30
CA CYS A 108 15.03 2.10 -3.72
C CYS A 108 15.27 3.35 -4.58
N ARG A 109 15.91 4.38 -4.00
CA ARG A 109 16.24 5.61 -4.72
C ARG A 109 17.07 5.36 -5.98
N ASN A 110 18.06 4.48 -5.90
CA ASN A 110 18.90 4.13 -7.04
C ASN A 110 18.04 3.56 -8.19
N CYS A 111 17.19 2.57 -7.92
CA CYS A 111 16.31 2.01 -8.93
C CYS A 111 15.27 3.02 -9.46
N LEU A 112 14.78 3.96 -8.64
CA LEU A 112 13.92 5.04 -9.13
C LEU A 112 14.65 5.95 -10.13
N GLU A 113 15.95 6.17 -9.96
CA GLU A 113 16.76 7.03 -10.81
C GLU A 113 17.31 6.30 -12.04
N THR A 114 17.57 4.99 -11.95
CA THR A 114 18.24 4.22 -13.01
C THR A 114 17.31 3.34 -13.85
N CYS A 115 16.11 2.99 -13.37
CA CYS A 115 15.18 2.12 -14.12
C CYS A 115 14.19 2.97 -14.92
N ASP A 116 14.12 2.74 -16.23
CA ASP A 116 13.21 3.44 -17.14
C ASP A 116 11.73 3.29 -16.74
N GLU A 117 11.35 2.16 -16.13
CA GLU A 117 9.98 1.90 -15.65
C GLU A 117 9.50 2.87 -14.57
N TYR A 118 10.41 3.48 -13.82
CA TYR A 118 10.09 4.43 -12.74
C TYR A 118 10.44 5.87 -13.09
N ARG A 119 10.83 6.11 -14.35
CA ARG A 119 11.22 7.42 -14.81
C ARG A 119 10.04 8.38 -14.70
N ILE A 120 10.21 9.36 -13.82
CA ILE A 120 9.26 10.44 -13.66
C ILE A 120 9.38 11.38 -14.87
N ILE A 121 8.27 11.60 -15.56
CA ILE A 121 8.21 12.52 -16.71
C ILE A 121 7.53 13.82 -16.30
N THR A 122 8.13 14.94 -16.65
CA THR A 122 7.51 16.26 -16.46
C THR A 122 6.33 16.43 -17.43
N LYS A 123 5.43 17.38 -17.16
CA LYS A 123 4.36 17.74 -18.11
C LYS A 123 4.92 18.14 -19.48
N SER A 124 6.05 18.84 -19.53
CA SER A 124 6.69 19.20 -20.80
C SER A 124 7.15 17.95 -21.56
N MET A 125 7.74 16.96 -20.89
CA MET A 125 8.11 15.68 -21.50
C MET A 125 6.89 14.88 -21.95
N ALA A 126 5.84 14.83 -21.14
CA ALA A 126 4.58 14.17 -21.47
C ALA A 126 3.93 14.73 -22.75
N ILE A 127 3.93 16.06 -22.92
CA ILE A 127 3.39 16.72 -24.10
C ILE A 127 4.31 16.55 -25.30
N SER A 128 5.61 16.80 -25.14
CA SER A 128 6.55 16.86 -26.28
C SER A 128 7.02 15.50 -26.78
N GLN A 129 7.15 14.50 -25.91
CA GLN A 129 7.68 13.18 -26.25
C GLN A 129 6.58 12.13 -26.41
N PHE A 130 5.48 12.25 -25.67
CA PHE A 130 4.38 11.28 -25.67
C PHE A 130 3.09 11.83 -26.29
N LEU A 131 3.11 13.08 -26.77
CA LEU A 131 2.00 13.74 -27.46
C LEU A 131 0.69 13.76 -26.66
N LEU A 132 0.79 13.72 -25.32
CA LEU A 132 -0.37 13.76 -24.43
C LEU A 132 -0.98 15.16 -24.41
N ASN A 133 -2.31 15.24 -24.45
CA ASN A 133 -3.04 16.50 -24.35
C ASN A 133 -3.44 16.80 -22.88
N GLU A 134 -3.94 18.01 -22.62
CA GLU A 134 -4.35 18.41 -21.25
C GLU A 134 -5.43 17.50 -20.65
N LYS A 135 -6.31 16.92 -21.46
CA LYS A 135 -7.35 15.99 -20.96
C LYS A 135 -6.73 14.68 -20.48
N ASP A 136 -5.73 14.17 -21.20
CA ASP A 136 -4.99 12.96 -20.81
C ASP A 136 -4.21 13.22 -19.51
N LEU A 137 -3.61 14.40 -19.37
CA LEU A 137 -2.85 14.77 -18.16
C LEU A 137 -3.73 14.93 -16.90
N ILE A 138 -5.04 15.13 -17.06
CA ILE A 138 -5.98 15.21 -15.92
C ILE A 138 -6.24 13.81 -15.33
N SER A 139 -6.26 12.77 -16.16
CA SER A 139 -6.59 11.41 -15.74
C SER A 139 -5.38 10.62 -15.20
N ILE A 140 -4.16 11.07 -15.51
CA ILE A 140 -2.92 10.42 -15.06
C ILE A 140 -2.62 10.78 -13.60
N PRO A 141 -2.16 9.82 -12.76
CA PRO A 141 -1.89 10.12 -11.36
C PRO A 141 -0.68 11.05 -11.20
N LYS A 142 -0.80 12.02 -10.30
CA LYS A 142 0.17 13.10 -10.08
C LYS A 142 0.95 12.82 -8.79
N GLY A 143 2.19 13.27 -8.68
CA GLY A 143 2.96 13.25 -7.45
C GLY A 143 3.97 14.40 -7.40
N ILE A 144 4.59 14.60 -6.24
CA ILE A 144 5.47 15.74 -5.93
C ILE A 144 6.89 15.20 -5.66
N ILE A 145 7.91 15.85 -6.22
CA ILE A 145 9.32 15.70 -5.83
C ILE A 145 9.69 16.90 -4.93
N GLY A 146 10.64 16.70 -4.01
CA GLY A 146 10.99 17.54 -2.86
C GLY A 146 11.16 19.07 -3.03
N GLN A 147 11.39 19.70 -1.88
CA GLN A 147 11.31 21.13 -1.53
C GLN A 147 11.70 22.15 -2.60
N LYS A 148 10.69 22.79 -3.19
CA LYS A 148 10.56 24.19 -3.65
C LYS A 148 9.91 24.25 -5.02
N GLY A 149 8.64 24.67 -5.04
CA GLY A 149 8.06 25.47 -6.12
C GLY A 149 7.84 24.82 -7.49
N ASP A 150 8.59 23.79 -7.88
CA ASP A 150 8.49 23.21 -9.20
C ASP A 150 7.38 22.17 -9.22
N LYS A 151 6.30 22.53 -9.92
CA LYS A 151 5.18 21.65 -10.25
C LYS A 151 5.65 20.60 -11.27
N SER A 152 6.49 19.67 -10.84
CA SER A 152 6.88 18.49 -11.60
C SER A 152 5.91 17.35 -11.30
N PHE A 153 5.51 16.66 -12.36
CA PHE A 153 4.46 15.67 -12.36
C PHE A 153 5.06 14.30 -12.05
N MET A 154 4.43 13.59 -11.12
CA MET A 154 4.74 12.22 -10.64
C MET A 154 5.79 12.20 -9.53
N GLY A 155 5.47 11.53 -8.44
CA GLY A 155 6.21 11.60 -7.19
C GLY A 155 6.09 10.29 -6.42
N TYR A 156 7.16 9.97 -5.74
CA TYR A 156 7.25 8.87 -4.78
C TYR A 156 6.80 9.37 -3.40
N ILE A 157 6.32 8.47 -2.54
CA ILE A 157 6.25 8.77 -1.10
C ILE A 157 7.56 8.29 -0.48
N GLN A 158 8.22 9.20 0.19
CA GLN A 158 9.24 8.88 1.17
C GLN A 158 8.54 8.45 2.46
N VAL A 159 8.36 7.14 2.68
CA VAL A 159 7.79 6.60 3.94
C VAL A 159 8.91 6.58 4.98
N TYR A 160 9.35 7.73 5.49
CA TYR A 160 10.42 7.71 6.48
C TYR A 160 9.91 7.23 7.85
N ALA A 161 10.74 6.34 8.38
CA ALA A 161 10.88 6.01 9.79
C ALA A 161 11.01 7.29 10.62
N GLU A 162 10.70 7.17 11.90
CA GLU A 162 11.02 8.20 12.88
C GLU A 162 12.39 8.80 12.61
N LYS A 163 12.48 10.11 12.72
CA LYS A 163 13.73 10.70 13.15
C LYS A 163 14.10 9.96 14.44
N THR A 164 15.12 9.12 14.42
CA THR A 164 16.06 9.12 15.52
C THR A 164 16.53 10.56 15.62
N VAL A 165 15.81 11.33 16.43
CA VAL A 165 16.34 12.54 17.02
C VAL A 165 17.55 12.04 17.77
N ASP A 166 18.72 12.47 17.30
CA ASP A 166 19.95 12.43 18.07
C ASP A 166 19.62 12.84 19.51
N GLN A 167 19.66 11.87 20.41
CA GLN A 167 19.93 12.13 21.81
C GLN A 167 21.28 11.49 22.08
N MET A 168 22.28 12.36 22.02
CA MET A 168 23.48 12.29 22.85
C MET A 168 23.08 12.10 24.31
#